data_AF-A0A9D4M5P6-F1
#
_entry.id   AF-A0A9D4M5P6-F1
#
_cell.length_a   1.000
_cell.length_b   1.000
_cell.length_c   1.000
_cell.angle_alpha   90.00
_cell.angle_beta   90.00
_cell.angle_gamma   90.00
#
_symmetry.space_group_name_H-M   'P 1'
#
loop_
_entity.id
_entity.type
_entity.pdbx_description
1 polymer ?
#
loop_
_entity_poly.entity_id
_entity_poly.type
_entity_poly.pdbx_seq_one_letter_code
_entity_poly.pdbx_strand_id
1 'polypeptide(L)'
;MHGTEVTYSNLIVVNQLNECEFACPGDSGAPVFVKDGDGENVCIGLLLGGIPGCGPYYVIPIEKILNDIGITKLKSFSPSNAELGRSIEKVEQNINKKIDKLEQKIVELLLKRST
;
A
#
# COMPACT_ATOMS: atom_id res chain seq x y z
N MET A 1 -17.56 -4.95 0.31
CA MET A 1 -18.22 -3.65 0.54
C MET A 1 -18.35 -2.95 -0.80
N HIS A 2 -19.56 -2.60 -1.24
CA HIS A 2 -19.81 -1.79 -2.44
C HIS A 2 -20.39 -0.45 -1.97
N GLY A 3 -19.53 0.53 -1.69
CA GLY A 3 -19.95 1.90 -1.39
C GLY A 3 -20.05 2.69 -2.69
N THR A 4 -21.15 3.40 -2.89
CA THR A 4 -21.29 4.34 -4.01
C THR A 4 -20.72 5.69 -3.58
N GLU A 5 -19.61 6.11 -4.21
CA GLU A 5 -19.03 7.43 -4.04
C GLU A 5 -19.91 8.47 -4.74
N VAL A 6 -20.39 9.47 -4.00
CA VAL A 6 -21.00 10.67 -4.60
C VAL A 6 -20.14 11.86 -4.18
N THR A 7 -19.36 12.37 -5.13
CA THR A 7 -18.48 13.52 -4.92
C THR A 7 -19.31 14.80 -5.04
N TYR A 8 -19.54 15.49 -3.93
CA TYR A 8 -19.83 16.94 -3.99
C TYR A 8 -18.49 17.65 -4.12
N SER A 9 -18.47 18.84 -4.73
CA SER A 9 -17.27 19.53 -5.22
C SER A 9 -16.09 19.68 -4.23
N ASN A 10 -16.26 19.37 -2.94
CA ASN A 10 -15.19 19.33 -1.94
C ASN A 10 -15.38 18.25 -0.84
N LEU A 11 -16.30 17.32 -1.01
CA LEU A 11 -16.71 16.38 0.04
C LEU A 11 -17.08 15.03 -0.58
N ILE A 12 -16.53 13.96 -0.03
CA ILE A 12 -16.94 12.61 -0.38
C ILE A 12 -18.08 12.23 0.56
N VAL A 13 -19.23 11.89 -0.02
CA VAL A 13 -20.33 11.27 0.71
C VAL A 13 -20.17 9.77 0.55
N VAL A 14 -19.97 9.07 1.66
CA VAL A 14 -19.94 7.62 1.67
C VAL A 14 -21.29 7.11 2.18
N ASN A 15 -22.04 6.51 1.27
CA ASN A 15 -23.28 5.84 1.60
C ASN A 15 -22.98 4.41 2.05
N GLN A 16 -23.45 4.02 3.23
CA GLN A 16 -23.46 2.62 3.62
C GLN A 16 -24.65 1.91 2.97
N LEU A 17 -24.36 0.79 2.31
CA LEU A 17 -25.35 -0.24 2.01
C LEU A 17 -25.03 -1.45 2.90
N ASN A 18 -25.84 -1.61 3.95
CA ASN A 18 -26.20 -2.86 4.62
C ASN A 18 -25.51 -3.27 5.94
N GLU A 19 -24.53 -2.55 6.50
CA GLU A 19 -23.94 -2.93 7.80
C GLU A 19 -23.67 -1.68 8.66
N CYS A 20 -24.54 -1.43 9.64
CA CYS A 20 -24.44 -0.31 10.56
C CYS A 20 -23.31 -0.54 11.57
N GLU A 21 -22.24 0.24 11.43
CA GLU A 21 -21.24 0.63 12.43
C GLU A 21 -20.00 1.11 11.66
N PHE A 22 -19.93 2.40 11.36
CA PHE A 22 -18.71 2.96 10.74
C PHE A 22 -18.32 4.35 11.29
N ALA A 23 -19.25 5.08 11.90
CA ALA A 23 -18.95 6.38 12.50
C ALA A 23 -19.80 6.65 13.74
N CYS A 24 -19.12 6.88 14.86
CA CYS A 24 -19.69 7.30 16.13
C CYS A 24 -19.21 8.71 16.50
N PRO A 25 -19.94 9.43 17.37
CA PRO A 25 -19.42 10.66 17.96
C PRO A 25 -18.05 10.42 18.60
N GLY A 26 -17.05 11.19 18.18
CA GLY A 26 -15.65 11.02 18.62
C GLY A 26 -14.71 10.55 17.50
N ASP A 27 -15.22 9.97 16.42
CA ASP A 27 -14.38 9.48 15.30
C ASP A 27 -13.97 10.59 14.33
N SER A 28 -14.44 11.84 14.52
CA SER A 28 -14.05 12.97 13.67
C SER A 28 -12.53 13.12 13.61
N GLY A 29 -12.00 13.24 12.39
CA GLY A 29 -10.57 13.27 12.10
C GLY A 29 -9.96 11.90 11.82
N ALA A 30 -10.68 10.79 12.04
CA ALA A 30 -10.19 9.45 11.74
C ALA A 30 -9.98 9.27 10.22
N PRO A 31 -8.93 8.56 9.80
CA PRO A 31 -8.72 8.23 8.39
C PRO A 31 -9.77 7.23 7.90
N VAL A 32 -10.29 7.48 6.70
CA VAL A 32 -11.26 6.60 6.04
C VAL A 32 -10.56 5.85 4.90
N PHE A 33 -10.69 4.52 4.91
CA PHE A 33 -10.11 3.64 3.91
C PHE A 33 -11.20 2.94 3.10
N VAL A 34 -10.93 2.77 1.81
CA VAL A 34 -11.72 1.91 0.90
C VAL A 34 -10.81 0.85 0.29
N LYS A 35 -11.41 -0.21 -0.24
CA LYS A 35 -10.72 -1.18 -1.07
C LYS A 35 -10.71 -0.70 -2.52
N ASP A 36 -9.54 -0.64 -3.15
CA ASP A 36 -9.44 -0.40 -4.59
C ASP A 36 -9.78 -1.65 -5.41
N GLY A 37 -9.67 -1.56 -6.74
CA GLY A 37 -9.94 -2.67 -7.66
C GLY A 37 -9.04 -3.88 -7.47
N ASP A 38 -7.87 -3.70 -6.86
CA ASP A 38 -6.89 -4.75 -6.57
C ASP A 38 -7.07 -5.31 -5.14
N GLY A 39 -7.98 -4.75 -4.36
CA GLY A 39 -8.24 -5.16 -2.98
C GLY A 39 -7.30 -4.53 -1.94
N GLU A 40 -6.54 -3.50 -2.31
CA GLU A 40 -5.66 -2.77 -1.41
C GLU A 40 -6.42 -1.68 -0.65
N ASN A 41 -5.98 -1.39 0.58
CA ASN A 41 -6.59 -0.32 1.39
C ASN A 41 -6.06 1.05 0.95
N VAL A 42 -6.94 1.88 0.40
CA VAL A 42 -6.64 3.25 -0.02
C VAL A 42 -7.31 4.23 0.93
N CYS A 43 -6.51 5.08 1.58
CA CYS A 43 -7.05 6.21 2.35
C CYS A 43 -7.63 7.25 1.40
N ILE A 44 -8.93 7.51 1.52
CA ILE A 44 -9.66 8.48 0.70
C ILE A 44 -9.79 9.84 1.39
N GLY A 45 -9.63 9.91 2.72
CA GLY A 45 -9.83 11.16 3.44
C GLY A 45 -9.92 11.04 4.95
N LEU A 46 -10.33 12.14 5.57
CA LEU A 46 -10.60 12.22 7.01
C LEU A 46 -12.11 12.34 7.25
N LEU A 47 -12.61 11.59 8.23
CA LEU A 47 -14.00 11.63 8.66
C LEU A 47 -14.31 13.01 9.26
N LEU A 48 -15.32 13.70 8.74
CA LEU A 48 -15.86 14.92 9.34
C LEU A 48 -16.92 14.59 10.39
N GLY A 49 -17.88 13.78 9.97
CA GLY A 49 -19.08 13.45 10.72
C GLY A 49 -20.12 12.84 9.81
N GLY A 50 -21.26 12.48 10.38
CA GLY A 50 -22.34 11.83 9.65
C GLY A 50 -23.53 11.63 10.56
N ILE A 51 -24.54 10.92 10.07
CA ILE A 51 -25.66 10.51 10.90
C ILE A 51 -25.21 9.27 11.70
N PRO A 52 -25.17 9.32 13.04
CA PRO A 52 -24.73 8.20 13.86
C PRO A 52 -25.51 6.92 13.57
N GLY A 53 -24.82 5.77 13.58
CA GLY A 53 -25.41 4.44 13.37
C GLY A 53 -25.38 4.00 11.91
N CYS A 54 -26.31 4.51 11.08
CA CYS A 54 -26.62 3.90 9.77
C CYS A 54 -26.79 4.90 8.61
N GLY A 55 -26.44 6.18 8.78
CA GLY A 55 -26.62 7.15 7.71
C GLY A 55 -25.32 7.51 7.00
N PRO A 56 -25.40 8.34 5.94
CA PRO A 56 -24.23 8.77 5.22
C PRO A 56 -23.27 9.51 6.14
N TYR A 57 -21.98 9.34 5.85
CA TYR A 57 -20.93 10.12 6.49
C TYR A 57 -20.13 10.89 5.44
N TYR A 58 -19.49 11.93 5.94
CA TYR A 58 -18.84 12.94 5.16
C TYR A 58 -17.34 12.87 5.37
N VAL A 59 -16.60 12.87 4.28
CA VAL A 59 -15.15 12.73 4.27
C VAL A 59 -14.53 13.91 3.54
N ILE A 60 -13.50 14.52 4.14
CA ILE A 60 -12.65 15.48 3.44
C ILE A 60 -11.62 14.70 2.63
N PRO A 61 -11.53 14.89 1.30
CA PRO A 61 -10.56 14.19 0.48
C PRO A 61 -9.12 14.44 0.96
N ILE A 62 -8.35 13.35 1.15
CA ILE A 62 -6.97 13.46 1.67
C ILE A 62 -6.08 14.24 0.70
N GLU A 63 -6.28 14.07 -0.61
CA GLU A 63 -5.50 14.77 -1.64
C GLU A 63 -5.68 16.28 -1.56
N LYS A 64 -6.90 16.73 -1.27
CA LYS A 64 -7.18 18.15 -1.08
C LYS A 64 -6.43 18.71 0.13
N ILE A 65 -6.51 18.02 1.27
CA ILE A 65 -5.79 18.43 2.49
C ILE A 65 -4.29 18.53 2.21
N LEU A 66 -3.72 17.50 1.59
CA LEU A 66 -2.30 17.42 1.26
C LEU A 66 -1.85 18.54 0.32
N ASN A 67 -2.64 18.84 -0.70
CA ASN A 67 -2.37 19.95 -1.63
C ASN A 67 -2.44 21.31 -0.92
N ASP A 68 -3.47 21.54 -0.11
CA ASP A 68 -3.68 22.81 0.60
C ASP A 68 -2.55 23.11 1.61
N ILE A 69 -1.99 22.07 2.25
CA ILE A 69 -0.88 22.21 3.21
C ILE A 69 0.51 22.03 2.57
N GLY A 70 0.59 21.81 1.26
CA GLY A 70 1.86 21.65 0.53
C GLY A 70 2.65 20.39 0.91
N ILE A 71 1.98 19.32 1.38
CA ILE A 71 2.61 18.06 1.78
C ILE A 71 2.37 17.01 0.70
N THR A 72 3.42 16.30 0.30
CA THR A 72 3.29 15.12 -0.57
C THR A 72 2.93 13.90 0.28
N LYS A 73 1.96 13.09 -0.18
CA LYS A 73 1.64 11.80 0.45
C LYS A 73 2.91 10.95 0.52
N LEU A 74 3.38 10.63 1.72
CA LEU A 74 4.41 9.61 1.90
C LEU A 74 3.80 8.29 1.44
N LYS A 75 4.35 7.71 0.36
CA LYS A 75 4.07 6.32 0.04
C LYS A 75 4.55 5.51 1.24
N SER A 76 3.64 4.80 1.90
CA SER A 76 4.04 3.76 2.85
C SER A 76 5.05 2.87 2.12
N PHE A 77 6.22 2.69 2.72
CA PHE A 77 7.29 1.89 2.15
C PHE A 77 6.92 0.41 2.29
N SER A 78 5.96 -0.03 1.47
CA SER A 78 5.65 -1.43 1.24
C SER A 78 6.20 -1.74 -0.15
N PRO A 79 7.39 -2.34 -0.27
CA PRO A 79 7.94 -2.67 -1.58
C PRO A 79 6.91 -3.54 -2.31
N SER A 80 6.58 -3.14 -3.54
CA SER A 80 5.68 -3.91 -4.39
C SER A 80 6.24 -5.31 -4.62
N ASN A 81 5.38 -6.29 -4.92
CA ASN A 81 5.82 -7.64 -5.29
C ASN A 81 6.84 -7.63 -6.44
N ALA A 82 6.75 -6.65 -7.35
CA ALA A 82 7.71 -6.45 -8.43
C ALA A 82 9.09 -5.93 -7.97
N GLU A 83 9.15 -5.14 -6.91
CA GLU A 83 10.41 -4.68 -6.29
C GLU A 83 11.06 -5.78 -5.46
N LEU A 84 10.24 -6.59 -4.77
CA LEU A 84 10.70 -7.81 -4.10
C LEU A 84 11.26 -8.81 -5.12
N GLY A 85 10.56 -9.05 -6.22
CA GLY A 85 11.01 -9.93 -7.30
C GLY A 85 12.38 -9.52 -7.87
N ARG A 86 12.55 -8.23 -8.22
CA ARG A 86 13.85 -7.69 -8.68
C ARG A 86 14.97 -7.84 -7.65
N SER A 87 14.64 -7.71 -6.36
CA SER A 87 15.61 -7.88 -5.28
C SER A 87 16.04 -9.35 -5.13
N ILE A 88 15.10 -10.28 -5.27
CA ILE A 88 15.37 -11.73 -5.26
C ILE A 88 16.26 -12.11 -6.44
N GLU A 89 15.91 -11.70 -7.67
CA GLU A 89 16.72 -11.97 -8.87
C GLU A 89 18.18 -11.50 -8.71
N LYS A 90 18.38 -10.32 -8.11
CA LYS A 90 19.72 -9.77 -7.86
C LYS A 90 20.51 -10.61 -6.85
N VAL A 91 19.84 -11.16 -5.83
CA VAL A 91 20.45 -12.07 -4.87
C VAL A 91 20.82 -13.39 -5.54
N GLU A 92 19.92 -13.97 -6.34
CA GLU A 92 20.16 -15.22 -7.08
C GLU A 92 21.35 -15.09 -8.04
N GLN A 93 21.44 -14.00 -8.81
CA GLN A 93 22.57 -13.73 -9.70
C GLN A 93 23.90 -13.64 -8.94
N ASN A 94 23.91 -13.04 -7.75
CA ASN A 94 25.11 -12.95 -6.93
C ASN A 94 25.53 -14.29 -6.34
N ILE A 95 24.56 -15.15 -5.96
CA ILE A 95 24.84 -16.50 -5.47
C ILE A 95 25.44 -17.34 -6.60
N ASN A 96 24.82 -17.34 -7.77
CA ASN A 96 25.29 -18.11 -8.93
C ASN A 96 26.72 -17.72 -9.33
N LYS A 97 27.02 -16.42 -9.41
CA LYS A 97 28.40 -15.94 -9.68
C LYS A 97 29.43 -16.43 -8.65
N LYS A 98 29.03 -16.58 -7.38
CA LYS A 98 29.92 -17.11 -6.33
C LYS A 98 30.12 -18.62 -6.47
N ILE A 99 29.07 -19.36 -6.86
CA ILE A 99 29.15 -20.80 -7.15
C ILE A 99 30.12 -21.04 -8.30
N ASP A 100 29.96 -20.36 -9.43
CA ASP A 100 30.85 -20.50 -10.60
C ASP A 100 32.32 -20.28 -10.22
N LYS A 101 32.57 -19.27 -9.38
CA LYS A 101 33.92 -18.95 -8.92
C LYS A 101 34.50 -20.02 -7.98
N LEU A 102 33.67 -20.68 -7.19
CA LEU A 102 34.09 -21.80 -6.34
C LEU A 102 34.40 -23.04 -7.18
N GLU A 103 33.57 -23.35 -8.17
CA GLU A 103 33.78 -24.47 -9.09
C GLU A 103 35.11 -24.33 -9.84
N GLN A 104 35.41 -23.15 -10.37
CA GLN A 104 36.69 -22.87 -11.02
C GLN A 104 37.89 -23.12 -10.08
N LYS A 105 37.80 -22.66 -8.82
CA LYS A 105 38.87 -22.87 -7.83
C LYS A 105 39.07 -24.36 -7.50
N ILE A 106 37.98 -25.13 -7.43
CA ILE A 106 38.05 -26.57 -7.16
C ILE A 106 38.80 -27.26 -8.31
N VAL A 107 38.48 -26.94 -9.56
CA VAL A 107 39.16 -27.50 -10.74
C VAL A 107 40.65 -27.16 -10.73
N GLU A 108 41.01 -25.90 -10.46
CA GLU A 108 42.41 -25.49 -10.35
C GLU A 108 43.19 -26.25 -9.27
N LEU A 109 42.57 -26.48 -8.10
CA LEU A 109 43.18 -27.22 -7.01
C LEU A 109 43.36 -28.70 -7.34
N LEU A 110 42.38 -29.31 -8.03
CA LEU A 110 42.48 -30.70 -8.48
C LEU A 110 43.60 -30.87 -9.52
N LEU A 111 43.74 -29.91 -10.46
CA LEU A 111 44.83 -29.93 -11.44
C LEU A 111 46.21 -29.81 -10.78
N LYS A 112 46.35 -28.91 -9.80
CA LYS A 112 47.61 -28.73 -9.04
C LYS A 112 48.01 -29.95 -8.20
N ARG A 113 47.07 -30.82 -7.85
CA ARG A 113 47.33 -32.03 -7.04
C ARG A 113 47.78 -33.22 -7.88
N SER A 114 47.58 -33.16 -9.21
CA SER A 114 47.94 -34.22 -10.17
C SER A 114 49.32 -34.02 -10.81
N THR A 115 50.04 -32.96 -10.44
CA THR A 115 51.42 -32.64 -10.84
C THR A 115 52.34 -32.70 -9.62
#